data_AF-A0A382SYH1-F1
#
_entry.id   AF-A0A382SYH1-F1
#
_cell.length_a   1.000
_cell.length_b   1.000
_cell.length_c   1.000
_cell.angle_alpha   90.00
_cell.angle_beta   90.00
_cell.angle_gamma   90.00
#
_symmetry.space_group_name_H-M   'P 1'
#
loop_
_entity.id
_entity.type
_entity.pdbx_description
1 polymer ?
#
loop_
_entity_poly.entity_id
_entity_poly.type
_entity_poly.pdbx_seq_one_letter_code
_entity_poly.pdbx_strand_id
1 'polypeptide(L)'
;FVVLCCPLTKATTDLIDKDTIALMKSSAYLINVARGGCVDPLALQDALTNGVIAGAGIDHFKEEPLPANSPFWTLDNLLITPHSAGETRKYEDNVIDILVANLDKLWTGNTDLKNRIV
;
A
#
# COMPACT_ATOMS: atom_id res chain seq x y z
N PHE A 1 -9.30 -13.12 -2.32
CA PHE A 1 -8.36 -12.00 -2.12
C PHE A 1 -9.14 -10.76 -1.71
N VAL A 2 -8.55 -9.92 -0.87
CA VAL A 2 -8.96 -8.53 -0.62
C VAL A 2 -7.75 -7.67 -0.93
N VAL A 3 -7.87 -6.66 -1.79
CA VAL A 3 -6.74 -5.88 -2.31
C VAL A 3 -6.95 -4.40 -2.01
N LEU A 4 -5.96 -3.78 -1.36
CA LEU A 4 -5.97 -2.36 -1.03
C LEU A 4 -5.19 -1.57 -2.08
N CYS A 5 -5.88 -0.63 -2.71
CA CYS A 5 -5.30 0.34 -3.66
C CYS A 5 -5.75 1.78 -3.34
N CYS A 6 -6.24 2.05 -2.13
CA CYS A 6 -6.73 3.36 -1.71
C CYS A 6 -5.60 4.29 -1.23
N PRO A 7 -5.77 5.62 -1.25
CA PRO A 7 -4.83 6.52 -0.60
C PRO A 7 -4.91 6.40 0.93
N LEU A 8 -3.83 6.76 1.62
CA LEU A 8 -3.85 6.98 3.07
C LEU A 8 -4.43 8.35 3.39
N THR A 9 -5.53 8.35 4.13
CA THR A 9 -6.26 9.53 4.60
C THR A 9 -6.75 9.26 6.01
N LYS A 10 -7.30 10.27 6.70
CA LYS A 10 -7.94 10.07 8.01
C LYS A 10 -9.04 9.01 8.00
N ALA A 11 -9.74 8.83 6.88
CA ALA A 11 -10.82 7.86 6.74
C ALA A 11 -10.34 6.43 6.41
N THR A 12 -9.07 6.28 6.02
CA THR A 12 -8.49 4.99 5.62
C THR A 12 -7.34 4.55 6.52
N THR A 13 -6.97 5.34 7.52
CA THR A 13 -6.07 4.92 8.60
C THR A 13 -6.66 3.71 9.32
N ASP A 14 -5.90 2.62 9.38
CA ASP A 14 -6.30 1.36 10.01
C ASP A 14 -7.65 0.83 9.51
N LEU A 15 -7.95 1.08 8.23
CA LEU A 15 -9.15 0.58 7.55
C LEU A 15 -9.28 -0.94 7.66
N ILE A 16 -8.15 -1.66 7.65
CA ILE A 16 -8.09 -3.10 7.88
C ILE A 16 -7.57 -3.33 9.30
N ASP A 17 -8.51 -3.35 10.23
CA ASP A 17 -8.30 -3.66 11.63
C ASP A 17 -8.72 -5.12 11.93
N LYS A 18 -8.68 -5.47 13.23
CA LYS A 18 -9.05 -6.81 13.69
C LYS A 18 -10.47 -7.21 13.29
N ASP A 19 -11.43 -6.29 13.45
CA ASP A 19 -12.84 -6.56 13.18
C ASP A 19 -13.07 -6.76 11.67
N THR A 20 -12.40 -5.95 10.84
CA THR A 20 -12.44 -6.07 9.38
C THR A 20 -11.82 -7.38 8.90
N ILE A 21 -10.68 -7.79 9.47
CA ILE A 21 -10.04 -9.06 9.15
C ILE A 21 -10.93 -10.24 9.54
N ALA A 22 -11.62 -10.17 10.69
CA ALA A 22 -12.53 -11.24 11.13
C ALA A 22 -13.73 -11.47 10.19
N LEU A 23 -14.08 -10.49 9.36
CA LEU A 23 -15.11 -10.63 8.33
C LEU A 23 -14.60 -11.34 7.06
N MET A 24 -13.29 -11.49 6.89
CA MET A 24 -12.71 -12.16 5.73
C MET A 24 -12.92 -13.67 5.82
N LYS A 25 -12.96 -14.33 4.66
CA LYS A 25 -12.94 -15.80 4.62
C LYS A 25 -11.60 -16.30 5.18
N SER A 26 -11.61 -17.41 5.91
CA SER A 26 -10.38 -18.05 6.38
C SER A 26 -9.43 -18.48 5.26
N SER A 27 -9.97 -18.73 4.06
CA SER A 27 -9.19 -19.02 2.85
C SER A 27 -8.73 -17.77 2.09
N ALA A 28 -8.97 -16.57 2.59
CA ALA A 28 -8.65 -15.33 1.89
C ALA A 28 -7.19 -14.92 2.09
N TYR A 29 -6.69 -14.15 1.13
CA TYR A 29 -5.42 -13.43 1.24
C TYR A 29 -5.67 -11.93 1.21
N LEU A 30 -4.99 -11.21 2.11
CA LEU A 30 -4.96 -9.74 2.12
C LEU A 30 -3.78 -9.25 1.29
N ILE A 31 -3.99 -8.35 0.34
CA ILE A 31 -2.93 -7.73 -0.45
C ILE A 31 -2.92 -6.23 -0.18
N ASN A 32 -1.80 -5.69 0.32
CA ASN A 32 -1.66 -4.25 0.53
C ASN A 32 -0.62 -3.65 -0.42
N VAL A 33 -1.13 -2.92 -1.42
CA VAL A 33 -0.37 -2.05 -2.34
C VAL A 33 -0.87 -0.61 -2.27
N ALA A 34 -1.52 -0.24 -1.15
CA ALA A 34 -1.94 1.10 -0.80
C ALA A 34 -0.85 1.86 -0.01
N ARG A 35 -0.97 1.90 1.33
CA ARG A 35 0.04 2.41 2.27
C ARG A 35 0.03 1.57 3.56
N GLY A 36 1.15 1.55 4.27
CA GLY A 36 1.29 0.78 5.51
C GLY A 36 0.32 1.21 6.61
N GLY A 37 -0.08 2.48 6.59
CA GLY A 37 -1.08 3.03 7.51
C GLY A 37 -2.52 2.57 7.27
N CYS A 38 -2.82 1.85 6.18
CA CYS A 38 -4.17 1.36 5.91
C CYS A 38 -4.51 0.04 6.63
N VAL A 39 -3.52 -0.61 7.24
CA VAL A 39 -3.66 -1.90 7.93
C VAL A 39 -3.09 -1.77 9.34
N ASP A 40 -3.81 -2.23 10.34
CA ASP A 40 -3.28 -2.33 11.70
C ASP A 40 -2.25 -3.49 11.74
N PRO A 41 -0.97 -3.20 12.02
CA PRO A 41 0.08 -4.23 12.04
C PRO A 41 -0.16 -5.29 13.12
N LEU A 42 -0.73 -4.93 14.27
CA LEU A 42 -0.99 -5.91 15.32
C LEU A 42 -2.11 -6.86 14.91
N ALA A 43 -3.19 -6.31 14.34
CA ALA A 43 -4.29 -7.12 13.83
C ALA A 43 -3.84 -8.07 12.70
N LEU A 44 -3.00 -7.58 11.78
CA LEU A 44 -2.45 -8.41 10.71
C LEU A 44 -1.55 -9.53 11.27
N GLN A 45 -0.63 -9.19 12.17
CA GLN A 45 0.27 -10.17 12.79
C GLN A 45 -0.52 -11.27 13.51
N ASP A 46 -1.51 -10.88 14.33
CA ASP A 46 -2.36 -11.82 15.06
C ASP A 46 -3.17 -12.71 14.12
N ALA A 47 -3.75 -12.13 13.07
CA ALA A 47 -4.55 -12.86 12.11
C ALA A 47 -3.75 -13.92 11.34
N LEU A 48 -2.52 -13.58 10.95
CA LEU A 48 -1.63 -14.50 10.24
C LEU A 48 -1.09 -15.59 11.16
N THR A 49 -0.69 -15.23 12.38
CA THR A 49 -0.19 -16.17 13.39
C THR A 49 -1.25 -17.20 13.78
N ASN A 50 -2.50 -16.76 13.92
CA ASN A 50 -3.61 -17.61 14.35
C ASN A 50 -4.40 -18.24 13.19
N GLY A 51 -3.99 -18.02 11.93
CA GLY A 51 -4.68 -18.57 10.76
C GLY A 51 -6.11 -18.07 10.55
N VAL A 52 -6.41 -16.83 10.98
CA VAL A 52 -7.72 -16.18 10.74
C VAL A 52 -7.95 -15.96 9.25
N ILE A 53 -6.88 -15.67 8.51
CA ILE A 53 -6.83 -15.64 7.04
C ILE A 53 -5.69 -16.51 6.55
N ALA A 54 -5.74 -16.94 5.28
CA ALA A 54 -4.79 -17.88 4.71
C ALA A 54 -3.39 -17.28 4.53
N GLY A 55 -3.30 -15.96 4.36
CA GLY A 55 -2.02 -15.27 4.24
C GLY A 55 -2.16 -13.81 3.81
N ALA A 56 -1.03 -13.17 3.54
CA ALA A 56 -1.00 -11.81 3.02
C ALA A 56 0.18 -11.56 2.08
N GLY A 57 0.03 -10.54 1.22
CA GLY A 57 1.11 -9.95 0.42
C GLY A 57 1.19 -8.46 0.71
N ILE A 58 2.28 -8.00 1.29
CA ILE A 58 2.43 -6.65 1.81
C ILE A 58 3.66 -5.98 1.18
N ASP A 59 3.43 -4.90 0.44
CA ASP A 59 4.49 -4.14 -0.23
C ASP A 59 5.06 -3.01 0.65
N HIS A 60 4.40 -2.67 1.76
CA HIS A 60 4.83 -1.57 2.64
C HIS A 60 4.26 -1.69 4.04
N PHE A 61 4.91 -1.03 5.00
CA PHE A 61 4.57 -1.08 6.42
C PHE A 61 4.47 0.33 7.00
N LYS A 62 3.97 0.48 8.23
CA LYS A 62 3.91 1.80 8.89
C LYS A 62 5.30 2.40 9.11
N GLU A 63 6.28 1.53 9.41
CA GLU A 63 7.69 1.86 9.51
C GLU A 63 8.42 1.26 8.30
N GLU A 64 9.15 2.11 7.57
CA GLU A 64 9.89 1.74 6.38
C GLU A 64 11.32 2.30 6.45
N PRO A 65 12.36 1.49 6.17
CA PRO A 65 12.32 0.05 5.89
C PRO A 65 11.81 -0.76 7.08
N LEU A 66 11.20 -1.93 6.82
CA LEU A 66 10.74 -2.81 7.88
C LEU A 66 11.94 -3.23 8.77
N PRO A 67 11.90 -3.00 10.10
CA PRO A 67 13.02 -3.32 10.97
C PRO A 67 13.45 -4.79 10.87
N ALA A 68 14.75 -5.06 10.90
CA ALA A 68 15.29 -6.41 10.75
C ALA A 68 14.84 -7.38 11.85
N ASN A 69 14.46 -6.87 13.02
CA ASN A 69 13.91 -7.63 14.14
C ASN A 69 12.37 -7.74 14.11
N SER A 70 11.73 -7.30 13.03
CA SER A 70 10.27 -7.36 12.92
C SER A 70 9.78 -8.81 12.91
N PRO A 71 8.74 -9.15 13.68
CA PRO A 71 8.16 -10.49 13.69
C PRO A 71 7.50 -10.87 12.35
N PHE A 72 7.20 -9.89 11.48
CA PHE A 72 6.69 -10.18 10.15
C PHE A 72 7.64 -11.01 9.29
N TRP A 73 8.96 -10.94 9.54
CA TRP A 73 9.95 -11.74 8.81
C TRP A 73 9.85 -13.24 9.08
N THR A 74 9.19 -13.66 10.16
CA THR A 74 9.09 -15.08 10.55
C THR A 74 7.77 -15.73 10.16
N LEU A 75 6.87 -15.01 9.47
CA LEU A 75 5.55 -15.52 9.08
C LEU A 75 5.62 -16.21 7.72
N ASP A 76 5.46 -17.53 7.69
CA ASP A 76 5.53 -18.33 6.46
C ASP A 76 4.41 -18.04 5.45
N ASN A 77 3.29 -17.48 5.93
CA ASN A 77 2.13 -17.10 5.13
C ASN A 77 2.08 -15.60 4.78
N LEU A 78 3.22 -14.90 4.89
CA LEU A 78 3.37 -13.49 4.52
C LEU A 78 4.43 -13.31 3.44
N LEU A 79 4.02 -12.76 2.30
CA LEU A 79 4.95 -12.30 1.27
C LEU A 79 5.23 -10.81 1.45
N ILE A 80 6.51 -10.45 1.55
CA ILE A 80 6.98 -9.08 1.74
C ILE A 80 7.74 -8.62 0.51
N THR A 81 7.38 -7.46 -0.03
CA THR A 81 8.18 -6.74 -1.02
C THR A 81 8.57 -5.35 -0.49
N PRO A 82 9.75 -4.81 -0.85
CA PRO A 82 10.30 -3.59 -0.26
C PRO A 82 9.79 -2.34 -0.98
N HIS A 83 8.48 -2.08 -0.92
CA HIS A 83 7.81 -0.93 -1.55
C HIS A 83 8.12 -0.80 -3.05
N SER A 84 8.06 -1.94 -3.75
CA SER A 84 8.47 -2.05 -5.14
C SER A 84 7.35 -2.48 -6.09
N ALA A 85 6.11 -2.63 -5.62
CA ALA A 85 5.00 -3.02 -6.48
C ALA A 85 4.68 -2.00 -7.59
N GLY A 86 5.06 -0.73 -7.39
CA GLY A 86 4.93 0.33 -8.38
C GLY A 86 6.15 0.52 -9.31
N GLU A 87 7.25 -0.20 -9.07
CA GLU A 87 8.50 -0.02 -9.81
C GLU A 87 8.37 -0.46 -11.27
N THR A 88 8.95 0.32 -12.18
CA THR A 88 8.94 0.05 -13.61
C THR A 88 10.15 0.68 -14.30
N ARG A 89 10.65 0.05 -15.36
CA ARG A 89 11.74 0.60 -16.21
C ARG A 89 11.36 1.89 -16.95
N LYS A 90 10.10 2.31 -16.83
CA LYS A 90 9.53 3.53 -17.43
C LYS A 90 9.27 4.62 -16.40
N TYR A 91 9.74 4.47 -15.17
CA TYR A 91 9.36 5.36 -14.08
C TYR A 91 9.74 6.81 -14.39
N GLU A 92 10.98 7.03 -14.80
CA GLU A 92 11.52 8.33 -15.16
C GLU A 92 10.78 8.94 -16.34
N ASP A 93 10.58 8.17 -17.42
CA ASP A 93 9.82 8.58 -18.60
C ASP A 93 8.41 9.07 -18.20
N ASN A 94 7.69 8.27 -17.41
CA ASN A 94 6.31 8.57 -16.99
C ASN A 94 6.22 9.83 -16.11
N VAL A 95 7.20 10.06 -15.25
CA VAL A 95 7.27 11.26 -14.40
C VAL A 95 7.59 12.49 -15.24
N ILE A 96 8.54 12.38 -16.17
CA ILE A 96 8.91 13.46 -17.09
C ILE A 96 7.72 13.87 -17.96
N ASP A 97 6.94 12.92 -18.46
CA ASP A 97 5.73 13.21 -19.25
C ASP A 97 4.73 14.08 -18.48
N ILE A 98 4.53 13.83 -17.18
CA ILE A 98 3.65 14.66 -16.33
C ILE A 98 4.25 16.05 -16.13
N LEU A 99 5.56 16.13 -15.87
CA LEU A 99 6.26 17.38 -15.64
C LEU A 99 6.20 18.29 -16.88
N VAL A 100 6.60 17.78 -18.04
CA VAL A 100 6.61 18.53 -19.30
C VAL A 100 5.21 19.01 -19.66
N ALA A 101 4.20 18.13 -19.55
CA ALA A 101 2.81 18.52 -19.81
C ALA A 101 2.34 19.68 -18.92
N ASN A 102 2.76 19.72 -17.65
CA ASN A 102 2.42 20.82 -16.75
C ASN A 102 3.23 22.08 -17.02
N LEU A 103 4.51 21.98 -17.42
CA LEU A 103 5.32 23.13 -17.83
C LEU A 103 4.76 23.82 -19.07
N ASP A 104 4.34 23.06 -20.09
CA ASP A 104 3.72 23.60 -21.30
C ASP A 104 2.41 24.36 -21.00
N LYS A 105 1.60 23.82 -20.08
CA LYS A 105 0.38 24.49 -19.61
C LYS A 105 0.73 25.81 -18.93
N LEU A 106 1.70 25.82 -18.02
CA LEU A 106 2.11 27.03 -17.32
C LEU A 106 2.69 28.09 -18.27
N TRP A 107 3.48 27.68 -19.27
CA TRP A 107 4.07 28.59 -20.25
C TRP A 107 3.03 29.31 -21.10
N THR A 108 1.90 28.66 -21.37
CA THR A 108 0.77 29.23 -22.12
C THR A 108 -0.24 29.96 -21.23
N GLY A 109 0.02 30.04 -19.92
CA GLY A 109 -0.90 30.65 -18.94
C GLY A 109 -2.09 29.76 -18.56
N ASN A 110 -2.10 28.48 -18.97
CA ASN A 110 -3.12 27.51 -18.59
C ASN A 110 -2.84 26.93 -17.19
N THR A 111 -3.80 27.06 -16.28
CA THR A 111 -3.68 26.61 -14.88
C THR A 111 -4.43 25.30 -14.57
N ASP A 112 -5.00 24.65 -15.59
CA ASP A 112 -5.62 23.32 -15.49
C ASP A 112 -4.54 22.23 -15.48
N LEU A 113 -3.78 22.12 -14.40
CA LEU A 113 -2.64 21.19 -14.31
C LEU A 113 -3.07 19.74 -14.13
N LYS A 114 -2.36 18.81 -14.77
CA LYS A 114 -2.55 17.36 -14.58
C LYS A 114 -2.24 17.00 -13.12
N ASN A 115 -3.14 16.24 -12.50
CA ASN A 115 -3.05 15.77 -11.11
C ASN A 115 -2.93 16.91 -10.08
N ARG A 116 -3.51 18.08 -10.35
CA ARG A 116 -3.56 19.19 -9.39
C ARG A 116 -4.29 18.77 -8.10
N ILE A 117 -3.66 19.02 -6.96
CA ILE A 117 -4.21 18.66 -5.64
C ILE A 117 -4.99 19.83 -4.99
N VAL A 118 -4.44 21.04 -5.06
CA VAL A 118 -5.03 22.31 -4.57
C VAL A 118 -4.79 23.45 -5.56
#